data_AF-X6GNZ2-F1
#
_entry.id   AF-X6GNZ2-F1
#
_cell.length_a   1.000
_cell.length_b   1.000
_cell.length_c   1.000
_cell.angle_alpha   90.00
_cell.angle_beta   90.00
_cell.angle_gamma   90.00
#
_symmetry.space_group_name_H-M   'P 1'
#
loop_
_entity.id
_entity.type
_entity.pdbx_description
1 polymer ?
#
loop_
_entity_poly.entity_id
_entity_poly.type
_entity_poly.pdbx_seq_one_letter_code
_entity_poly.pdbx_strand_id
1 'polypeptide(L)'
;MRDEVVACRSALIAKGIDLFAYNTTENAADVNDVRKALGIKKWVLYGVSYGTRVALEVMNEHPEGVSASILDSVLPLDIDHLKEDGRNLDRSLRLLERDCQKSKNCMRGLGDAVRAIVKQLDKQPVLLRSADKENAPAQYRYVSGADFLEIIFGSLYDRYAIENMPTLIERTYKNDFRPLADMVFEEDDIEISQGMDFSVTCSETSRSELPDKRFEYWTKWIGEADYTWVCPLWFPQGMTVSQKHPRRLDIPTLLLSGEYDPATPTHWAYRAAKSLPFGQVVVLRGIGHDVIDSDPCGSEVVADFLANPRRKLKTECIGRMQAPQFTAAAEEQWQEPATQRAAAIRSPKQMRSPFRFRHRSSTLPRKH
;
A
#
# COMPACT_ATOMS: atom_id res chain seq x y z
N MET A 1 3.82 -11.63 18.25
CA MET A 1 2.55 -11.21 17.60
C MET A 1 1.28 -11.43 18.43
N ARG A 2 0.78 -12.66 18.69
CA ARG A 2 -0.47 -12.83 19.50
C ARG A 2 -0.38 -12.21 20.89
N ASP A 3 0.70 -12.47 21.61
CA ASP A 3 0.92 -11.91 22.96
C ASP A 3 1.07 -10.39 22.92
N GLU A 4 1.66 -9.83 21.87
CA GLU A 4 1.76 -8.38 21.66
C GLU A 4 0.38 -7.75 21.45
N VAL A 5 -0.49 -8.37 20.65
CA VAL A 5 -1.88 -7.91 20.46
C VAL A 5 -2.64 -7.92 21.78
N VAL A 6 -2.52 -9.00 22.56
CA VAL A 6 -3.15 -9.10 23.89
C VAL A 6 -2.57 -8.07 24.87
N ALA A 7 -1.26 -7.83 24.83
CA ALA A 7 -0.61 -6.81 25.65
C ALA A 7 -1.07 -5.39 25.28
N CYS A 8 -1.13 -5.07 23.98
CA CYS A 8 -1.64 -3.80 23.46
C CYS A 8 -3.08 -3.56 23.92
N ARG A 9 -3.98 -4.52 23.69
CA ARG A 9 -5.37 -4.50 24.16
C ARG A 9 -5.45 -4.23 25.67
N SER A 10 -4.69 -4.98 26.46
CA SER A 10 -4.70 -4.88 27.92
C SER A 10 -4.21 -3.52 28.40
N ALA A 11 -3.18 -2.97 27.75
CA ALA A 11 -2.66 -1.64 28.05
C ALA A 11 -3.67 -0.53 27.73
N LEU A 12 -4.43 -0.63 26.64
CA LEU A 12 -5.48 0.33 26.29
C LEU A 12 -6.64 0.27 27.29
N ILE A 13 -7.12 -0.92 27.64
CA ILE A 13 -8.19 -1.10 28.64
C ILE A 13 -7.73 -0.59 30.02
N ALA A 14 -6.48 -0.84 30.42
CA ALA A 14 -5.94 -0.34 31.67
C ALA A 14 -5.88 1.20 31.74
N LYS A 15 -5.81 1.88 30.59
CA LYS A 15 -5.93 3.34 30.47
C LYS A 15 -7.38 3.84 30.50
N GLY A 16 -8.37 2.93 30.64
CA GLY A 16 -9.79 3.26 30.64
C GLY A 16 -10.39 3.49 29.25
N ILE A 17 -9.70 3.05 28.18
CA ILE A 17 -10.19 3.18 26.81
C ILE A 17 -11.23 2.10 26.55
N ASP A 18 -12.44 2.51 26.17
CA ASP A 18 -13.47 1.59 25.69
C ASP A 18 -13.23 1.24 24.21
N LEU A 19 -12.78 0.02 23.96
CA LEU A 19 -12.50 -0.45 22.60
C LEU A 19 -13.76 -0.60 21.74
N PHE A 20 -14.95 -0.74 22.34
CA PHE A 20 -16.22 -0.86 21.60
C PHE A 20 -16.69 0.48 21.02
N ALA A 21 -16.17 1.59 21.55
CA ALA A 21 -16.51 2.94 21.10
C ALA A 21 -15.81 3.37 19.79
N TYR A 22 -15.02 2.49 19.17
CA TYR A 22 -14.28 2.77 17.93
C TYR A 22 -14.84 1.93 16.80
N ASN A 23 -15.80 2.50 16.08
CA ASN A 23 -16.44 1.94 14.88
C ASN A 23 -17.02 3.09 14.04
N THR A 24 -17.37 2.86 12.77
CA THR A 24 -17.88 3.95 11.91
C THR A 24 -19.10 4.67 12.49
N THR A 25 -19.99 4.00 13.23
CA THR A 25 -21.20 4.64 13.79
C THR A 25 -20.84 5.63 14.88
N GLU A 26 -19.97 5.25 15.83
CA GLU A 26 -19.46 6.16 16.87
C GLU A 26 -18.62 7.28 16.25
N ASN A 27 -17.75 6.96 15.27
CA ASN A 27 -16.96 7.97 14.56
C ASN A 27 -17.86 9.01 13.86
N ALA A 28 -19.00 8.60 13.30
CA ALA A 28 -19.95 9.52 12.68
C ALA A 28 -20.65 10.41 13.72
N ALA A 29 -20.97 9.87 14.90
CA ALA A 29 -21.51 10.64 16.01
C ALA A 29 -20.51 11.68 16.52
N ASP A 30 -19.23 11.32 16.64
CA ASP A 30 -18.15 12.23 17.03
C ASP A 30 -17.99 13.39 16.04
N VAL A 31 -18.04 13.13 14.74
CA VAL A 31 -17.99 14.18 13.71
C VAL A 31 -19.17 15.16 13.88
N ASN A 32 -20.36 14.68 14.21
CA ASN A 32 -21.52 15.52 14.48
C ASN A 32 -21.36 16.33 15.79
N ASP A 33 -20.76 15.74 16.82
CA ASP A 33 -20.54 16.43 18.09
C ASP A 33 -19.46 17.52 17.97
N VAL A 34 -18.40 17.28 17.21
CA VAL A 34 -17.42 18.33 16.83
C VAL A 34 -18.13 19.47 16.07
N ARG A 35 -18.98 19.15 15.10
CA ARG A 35 -19.78 20.16 14.37
C ARG A 35 -20.64 21.00 15.31
N LYS A 36 -21.36 20.37 16.25
CA LYS A 36 -22.19 21.08 17.25
C LYS A 36 -21.34 21.96 18.16
N ALA A 37 -20.23 21.43 18.68
CA ALA A 37 -19.33 22.15 19.58
C ALA A 37 -18.74 23.40 18.91
N LEU A 38 -18.43 23.32 17.62
CA LEU A 38 -17.94 24.44 16.82
C LEU A 38 -19.05 25.38 16.32
N GLY A 39 -20.33 25.07 16.58
CA GLY A 39 -21.46 25.89 16.12
C GLY A 39 -21.66 25.90 14.61
N ILE A 40 -21.17 24.87 13.90
CA ILE A 40 -21.23 24.79 12.44
C ILE A 40 -22.66 24.42 12.00
N LYS A 41 -23.32 25.36 11.33
CA LYS A 41 -24.72 25.22 10.87
C LYS A 41 -24.85 24.64 9.46
N LYS A 42 -23.85 24.87 8.61
CA LYS A 42 -23.80 24.42 7.22
C LYS A 42 -22.38 24.05 6.87
N TRP A 43 -22.21 22.91 6.21
CA TRP A 43 -20.90 22.31 6.01
C TRP A 43 -20.89 21.41 4.77
N VAL A 44 -19.68 21.10 4.32
CA VAL A 44 -19.40 20.13 3.27
C VAL A 44 -18.59 19.03 3.92
N LEU A 45 -19.00 17.78 3.72
CA LEU A 45 -18.23 16.63 4.16
C LEU A 45 -17.15 16.33 3.13
N TYR A 46 -15.95 16.05 3.62
CA TYR A 46 -14.87 15.51 2.82
C TYR A 46 -14.34 14.27 3.52
N GLY A 47 -14.26 13.16 2.80
CA GLY A 47 -13.69 11.91 3.29
C GLY A 47 -12.84 11.27 2.20
N VAL A 48 -11.76 10.63 2.63
CA VAL A 48 -10.86 9.83 1.78
C VAL A 48 -10.86 8.40 2.30
N SER A 49 -10.92 7.40 1.42
CA SER A 49 -10.78 5.99 1.81
C SER A 49 -11.82 5.59 2.86
N TYR A 50 -11.43 5.01 4.01
CA TYR A 50 -12.31 4.76 5.15
C TYR A 50 -13.11 6.01 5.60
N GLY A 51 -12.53 7.21 5.48
CA GLY A 51 -13.24 8.46 5.75
C GLY A 51 -14.48 8.67 4.87
N THR A 52 -14.55 8.07 3.67
CA THR A 52 -15.77 8.11 2.84
C THR A 52 -16.90 7.29 3.44
N ARG A 53 -16.59 6.14 4.07
CA ARG A 53 -17.56 5.34 4.82
C ARG A 53 -18.08 6.11 6.03
N VAL A 54 -17.20 6.79 6.76
CA VAL A 54 -17.59 7.69 7.86
C VAL A 54 -18.47 8.82 7.36
N ALA A 55 -18.11 9.49 6.26
CA ALA A 55 -18.92 10.56 5.67
C ALA A 55 -20.30 10.07 5.20
N LEU A 56 -20.38 8.88 4.60
CA LEU A 56 -21.65 8.24 4.23
C LEU A 56 -22.52 7.96 5.46
N GLU A 57 -21.92 7.53 6.56
CA GLU A 57 -22.64 7.29 7.81
C GLU A 57 -23.10 8.60 8.49
N VAL A 58 -22.27 9.64 8.49
CA VAL A 58 -22.68 10.98 8.95
C VAL A 58 -23.90 11.46 8.15
N MET A 59 -23.90 11.28 6.83
CA MET A 59 -25.07 11.64 6.02
C MET A 59 -26.32 10.79 6.36
N ASN A 60 -26.15 9.52 6.75
CA ASN A 60 -27.28 8.64 7.12
C ASN A 60 -27.91 9.02 8.46
N GLU A 61 -27.08 9.26 9.47
CA GLU A 61 -27.51 9.35 10.88
C GLU A 61 -27.52 10.81 11.40
N HIS A 62 -26.73 11.69 10.81
CA HIS A 62 -26.56 13.10 11.19
C HIS A 62 -26.53 14.06 9.99
N PRO A 63 -27.56 14.05 9.11
CA PRO A 63 -27.57 14.85 7.87
C PRO A 63 -27.67 16.37 8.09
N GLU A 64 -27.90 16.83 9.33
CA GLU A 64 -28.22 18.22 9.61
C GLU A 64 -27.13 19.19 9.14
N GLY A 65 -27.52 20.13 8.28
CA GLY A 65 -26.61 21.15 7.75
C GLY A 65 -25.65 20.67 6.66
N VAL A 66 -25.60 19.36 6.35
CA VAL A 66 -24.75 18.84 5.28
C VAL A 66 -25.27 19.35 3.94
N SER A 67 -24.49 20.22 3.31
CA SER A 67 -24.89 20.90 2.07
C SER A 67 -24.36 20.26 0.80
N ALA A 68 -23.25 19.54 0.91
CA ALA A 68 -22.67 18.69 -0.11
C ALA A 68 -21.69 17.71 0.56
N SER A 69 -21.26 16.69 -0.19
CA SER A 69 -20.23 15.75 0.23
C SER A 69 -19.23 15.47 -0.90
N ILE A 70 -17.96 15.30 -0.57
CA ILE A 70 -16.88 14.88 -1.46
C ILE A 70 -16.31 13.59 -0.89
N LEU A 71 -16.43 12.51 -1.66
CA LEU A 71 -15.95 11.19 -1.30
C LEU A 71 -14.81 10.83 -2.26
N ASP A 72 -13.58 10.83 -1.79
CA ASP A 72 -12.40 10.45 -2.57
C ASP A 72 -11.97 9.02 -2.22
N SER A 73 -11.65 8.21 -3.23
CA SER A 73 -11.31 6.81 -3.05
C SER A 73 -12.38 6.06 -2.24
N VAL A 74 -13.53 5.87 -2.88
CA VAL A 74 -14.80 5.56 -2.20
C VAL A 74 -14.87 4.12 -1.66
N LEU A 75 -15.05 4.02 -0.34
CA LEU A 75 -15.47 2.83 0.40
C LEU A 75 -16.97 2.89 0.76
N PRO A 76 -17.84 2.09 0.10
CA PRO A 76 -19.26 2.04 0.40
C PRO A 76 -19.54 1.44 1.79
N LEU A 77 -20.73 1.73 2.33
CA LEU A 77 -21.19 1.22 3.62
C LEU A 77 -21.39 -0.31 3.65
N ASP A 78 -21.74 -0.90 2.51
CA ASP A 78 -22.19 -2.30 2.38
C ASP A 78 -21.13 -3.22 1.77
N ILE A 79 -19.86 -2.84 1.87
CA ILE A 79 -18.71 -3.61 1.37
C ILE A 79 -17.86 -4.08 2.55
N ASP A 80 -17.46 -5.33 2.53
CA ASP A 80 -16.45 -5.87 3.42
C ASP A 80 -15.12 -5.86 2.65
N HIS A 81 -14.30 -4.81 2.84
CA HIS A 81 -13.19 -4.49 1.94
C HIS A 81 -12.07 -5.53 1.99
N LEU A 82 -11.74 -6.04 3.19
CA LEU A 82 -10.71 -7.07 3.39
C LEU A 82 -11.01 -8.35 2.59
N LYS A 83 -12.28 -8.65 2.32
CA LYS A 83 -12.68 -9.80 1.50
C LYS A 83 -12.52 -9.57 0.00
N GLU A 84 -12.27 -8.35 -0.46
CA GLU A 84 -12.18 -7.99 -1.87
C GLU A 84 -10.75 -7.69 -2.34
N ASP A 85 -9.77 -7.54 -1.43
CA ASP A 85 -8.39 -7.14 -1.76
C ASP A 85 -7.75 -7.97 -2.87
N GLY A 86 -7.88 -9.30 -2.81
CA GLY A 86 -7.39 -10.19 -3.86
C GLY A 86 -7.99 -9.91 -5.25
N ARG A 87 -9.29 -9.62 -5.30
CA ARG A 87 -9.98 -9.26 -6.55
C ARG A 87 -9.56 -7.87 -7.03
N ASN A 88 -9.35 -6.95 -6.10
CA ASN A 88 -9.02 -5.57 -6.40
C ASN A 88 -7.58 -5.45 -6.93
N LEU A 89 -6.62 -6.12 -6.30
CA LEU A 89 -5.24 -6.21 -6.78
C LEU A 89 -5.17 -6.84 -8.18
N ASP A 90 -5.88 -7.94 -8.38
CA ASP A 90 -5.96 -8.64 -9.67
C ASP A 90 -6.59 -7.77 -10.78
N ARG A 91 -7.59 -6.94 -10.44
CA ARG A 91 -8.12 -5.92 -11.36
C ARG A 91 -7.04 -4.89 -11.72
N SER A 92 -6.36 -4.31 -10.74
CA SER A 92 -5.37 -3.26 -10.97
C SER A 92 -4.15 -3.77 -11.75
N LEU A 93 -3.68 -4.99 -11.48
CA LEU A 93 -2.63 -5.64 -12.29
C LEU A 93 -3.05 -5.87 -13.74
N ARG A 94 -4.30 -6.26 -14.00
CA ARG A 94 -4.81 -6.37 -15.38
C ARG A 94 -4.88 -5.02 -16.10
N LEU A 95 -5.22 -3.95 -15.40
CA LEU A 95 -5.22 -2.59 -15.97
C LEU A 95 -3.79 -2.16 -16.31
N LEU A 96 -2.85 -2.41 -15.41
CA LEU A 96 -1.43 -2.15 -15.61
C LEU A 96 -0.88 -2.93 -16.81
N GLU A 97 -1.17 -4.23 -16.90
CA GLU A 97 -0.76 -5.06 -18.03
C GLU A 97 -1.38 -4.58 -19.35
N ARG A 98 -2.68 -4.26 -19.37
CA ARG A 98 -3.38 -3.71 -20.53
C ARG A 98 -2.71 -2.44 -21.07
N ASP A 99 -2.32 -1.53 -20.18
CA ASP A 99 -1.74 -0.25 -20.60
C ASP A 99 -0.25 -0.37 -20.90
N CYS A 100 0.46 -1.23 -20.17
CA CYS A 100 1.83 -1.61 -20.45
C CYS A 100 1.96 -2.20 -21.88
N GLN A 101 1.04 -3.09 -22.29
CA GLN A 101 1.01 -3.66 -23.64
C GLN A 101 0.80 -2.64 -24.76
N LYS A 102 0.19 -1.48 -24.48
CA LYS A 102 0.01 -0.39 -25.45
C LYS A 102 1.25 0.52 -25.52
N SER A 103 2.09 0.51 -24.49
CA SER A 103 3.32 1.28 -24.45
C SER A 103 4.46 0.55 -25.16
N LYS A 104 5.32 1.30 -25.84
CA LYS A 104 6.54 0.76 -26.45
C LYS A 104 7.66 0.53 -25.43
N ASN A 105 7.60 1.22 -24.29
CA ASN A 105 8.65 1.25 -23.28
C ASN A 105 8.30 0.39 -22.06
N CYS A 106 7.58 -0.71 -22.27
CA CYS A 106 7.07 -1.53 -21.18
C CYS A 106 7.23 -3.02 -21.47
N MET A 107 7.43 -3.81 -20.42
CA MET A 107 7.61 -5.25 -20.54
C MET A 107 6.35 -5.96 -21.05
N ARG A 108 6.52 -7.15 -21.65
CA ARG A 108 5.38 -8.03 -21.98
C ARG A 108 5.22 -9.11 -20.91
N GLY A 109 4.00 -9.60 -20.72
CA GLY A 109 3.71 -10.67 -19.75
C GLY A 109 3.90 -10.22 -18.30
N LEU A 110 3.54 -8.97 -17.97
CA LEU A 110 3.69 -8.41 -16.63
C LEU A 110 2.98 -9.28 -15.58
N GLY A 111 1.75 -9.73 -15.87
CA GLY A 111 1.02 -10.60 -14.96
C GLY A 111 1.70 -11.96 -14.74
N ASP A 112 2.30 -12.53 -15.79
CA ASP A 112 3.06 -13.79 -15.68
C ASP A 112 4.36 -13.62 -14.90
N ALA A 113 5.03 -12.48 -15.06
CA ALA A 113 6.24 -12.16 -14.32
C ALA A 113 5.95 -12.02 -12.82
N VAL A 114 4.90 -11.28 -12.44
CA VAL A 114 4.43 -11.21 -11.05
C VAL A 114 4.13 -12.61 -10.52
N ARG A 115 3.46 -13.45 -11.33
CA ARG A 115 3.17 -14.84 -10.95
C ARG A 115 4.41 -15.69 -10.65
N ALA A 116 5.43 -15.54 -11.48
CA ALA A 116 6.69 -16.25 -11.32
C ALA A 116 7.48 -15.76 -10.10
N ILE A 117 7.56 -14.44 -9.89
CA ILE A 117 8.28 -13.82 -8.77
C ILE A 117 7.72 -14.30 -7.43
N VAL A 118 6.41 -14.17 -7.22
CA VAL A 118 5.78 -14.59 -5.95
C VAL A 118 6.02 -16.07 -5.69
N LYS A 119 5.84 -16.94 -6.69
CA LYS A 119 6.10 -18.37 -6.55
C LYS A 119 7.56 -18.65 -6.18
N GLN A 120 8.50 -17.90 -6.74
CA GLN A 120 9.92 -18.02 -6.42
C GLN A 120 10.20 -17.56 -4.97
N LEU A 121 9.72 -16.38 -4.59
CA LEU A 121 9.94 -15.78 -3.27
C LEU A 121 9.21 -16.53 -2.15
N ASP A 122 8.05 -17.13 -2.42
CA ASP A 122 7.36 -17.98 -1.45
C ASP A 122 8.10 -19.29 -1.19
N LYS A 123 8.76 -19.84 -2.21
CA LYS A 123 9.58 -21.04 -2.09
C LYS A 123 10.90 -20.74 -1.38
N GLN A 124 11.50 -19.60 -1.69
CA GLN A 124 12.78 -19.17 -1.14
C GLN A 124 12.79 -17.66 -0.93
N PRO A 125 12.37 -17.17 0.25
CA PRO A 125 12.42 -15.75 0.57
C PRO A 125 13.85 -15.21 0.41
N VAL A 126 13.96 -14.01 -0.16
CA VAL A 126 15.25 -13.35 -0.39
C VAL A 126 15.59 -12.46 0.80
N LEU A 127 16.84 -12.52 1.28
CA LEU A 127 17.34 -11.58 2.28
C LEU A 127 17.82 -10.32 1.57
N LEU A 128 17.08 -9.23 1.71
CA LEU A 128 17.47 -7.91 1.20
C LEU A 128 18.26 -7.15 2.25
N ARG A 129 19.11 -6.25 1.79
CA ARG A 129 19.95 -5.36 2.60
C ARG A 129 19.69 -3.92 2.19
N SER A 130 19.56 -3.01 3.16
CA SER A 130 19.41 -1.58 2.89
C SER A 130 20.68 -0.99 2.24
N ALA A 131 20.52 0.16 1.59
CA ALA A 131 21.66 1.00 1.22
C ALA A 131 22.43 1.44 2.49
N ASP A 132 23.72 1.73 2.32
CA ASP A 132 24.55 2.25 3.40
C ASP A 132 24.16 3.70 3.70
N LYS A 133 23.75 3.99 4.94
CA LYS A 133 23.48 5.34 5.45
C LYS A 133 24.68 5.78 6.31
N GLU A 134 25.11 7.04 6.17
CA GLU A 134 26.34 7.58 6.79
C GLU A 134 26.40 7.40 8.32
N ASN A 135 25.24 7.33 8.99
CA ASN A 135 25.13 7.23 10.45
C ASN A 135 24.23 6.08 10.95
N ALA A 136 23.96 5.06 10.12
CA ALA A 136 23.14 3.92 10.55
C ALA A 136 23.67 2.60 9.98
N PRO A 137 23.68 1.51 10.77
CA PRO A 137 24.05 0.20 10.25
C PRO A 137 23.07 -0.24 9.16
N ALA A 138 23.57 -1.01 8.19
CA ALA A 138 22.71 -1.62 7.18
C ALA A 138 21.66 -2.53 7.84
N GLN A 139 20.42 -2.39 7.39
CA GLN A 139 19.30 -3.21 7.83
C GLN A 139 19.13 -4.40 6.88
N TYR A 140 18.53 -5.48 7.39
CA TYR A 140 18.30 -6.70 6.63
C TYR A 140 16.87 -7.18 6.85
N ARG A 141 16.19 -7.59 5.78
CA ARG A 141 14.82 -8.10 5.83
C ARG A 141 14.63 -9.24 4.83
N TYR A 142 14.00 -10.32 5.27
CA TYR A 142 13.53 -11.36 4.35
C TYR A 142 12.25 -10.88 3.65
N VAL A 143 12.17 -11.12 2.34
CA VAL A 143 11.02 -10.76 1.51
C VAL A 143 10.48 -12.02 0.86
N SER A 144 9.23 -12.36 1.20
CA SER A 144 8.46 -13.46 0.63
C SER A 144 7.63 -12.99 -0.58
N GLY A 145 6.90 -13.92 -1.21
CA GLY A 145 5.96 -13.58 -2.27
C GLY A 145 4.79 -12.74 -1.77
N ALA A 146 4.34 -12.97 -0.52
CA ALA A 146 3.31 -12.15 0.11
C ALA A 146 3.81 -10.71 0.39
N ASP A 147 5.04 -10.55 0.91
CA ASP A 147 5.65 -9.22 1.06
C ASP A 147 5.76 -8.49 -0.29
N PHE A 148 6.13 -9.20 -1.35
CA PHE A 148 6.18 -8.60 -2.69
C PHE A 148 4.80 -8.12 -3.17
N LEU A 149 3.74 -8.89 -2.92
CA LEU A 149 2.38 -8.46 -3.28
C LEU A 149 1.89 -7.28 -2.46
N GLU A 150 2.26 -7.21 -1.18
CA GLU A 150 1.97 -6.06 -0.33
C GLU A 150 2.64 -4.79 -0.88
N ILE A 151 3.90 -4.89 -1.30
CA ILE A 151 4.63 -3.78 -1.93
C ILE A 151 3.94 -3.36 -3.23
N ILE A 152 3.55 -4.31 -4.08
CA ILE A 152 2.81 -3.99 -5.32
C ILE A 152 1.47 -3.32 -5.00
N PHE A 153 0.74 -3.81 -4.00
CA PHE A 153 -0.54 -3.24 -3.58
C PHE A 153 -0.38 -1.79 -3.10
N GLY A 154 0.56 -1.52 -2.19
CA GLY A 154 0.87 -0.17 -1.71
C GLY A 154 1.38 0.74 -2.83
N SER A 155 2.21 0.24 -3.73
CA SER A 155 2.74 1.00 -4.87
C SER A 155 1.66 1.42 -5.87
N LEU A 156 0.52 0.73 -5.91
CA LEU A 156 -0.62 1.10 -6.75
C LEU A 156 -1.44 2.27 -6.17
N TYR A 157 -1.11 2.78 -4.98
CA TYR A 157 -1.68 4.01 -4.43
C TYR A 157 -1.13 5.25 -5.14
N ASP A 158 0.16 5.26 -5.45
CA ASP A 158 0.86 6.41 -6.02
C ASP A 158 1.03 6.32 -7.54
N ARG A 159 0.83 7.44 -8.23
CA ARG A 159 0.96 7.50 -9.70
C ARG A 159 2.39 7.28 -10.18
N TYR A 160 3.38 7.85 -9.52
CA TYR A 160 4.78 7.70 -9.94
C TYR A 160 5.27 6.27 -9.72
N ALA A 161 4.83 5.63 -8.65
CA ALA A 161 5.07 4.21 -8.40
C ALA A 161 4.40 3.32 -9.46
N ILE A 162 3.15 3.60 -9.87
CA ILE A 162 2.47 2.93 -11.00
C ILE A 162 3.31 3.01 -12.29
N GLU A 163 3.87 4.18 -12.60
CA GLU A 163 4.68 4.41 -13.80
C GLU A 163 6.01 3.63 -13.78
N ASN A 164 6.59 3.39 -12.61
CA ASN A 164 7.85 2.65 -12.44
C ASN A 164 7.66 1.16 -12.16
N MET A 165 6.43 0.73 -11.84
CA MET A 165 6.10 -0.66 -11.51
C MET A 165 6.58 -1.68 -12.55
N PRO A 166 6.45 -1.46 -13.87
CA PRO A 166 6.95 -2.43 -14.84
C PRO A 166 8.46 -2.65 -14.75
N THR A 167 9.24 -1.59 -14.46
CA THR A 167 10.70 -1.69 -14.27
C THR A 167 11.03 -2.47 -13.00
N LEU A 168 10.31 -2.23 -11.90
CA LEU A 168 10.46 -2.99 -10.66
C LEU A 168 10.20 -4.48 -10.89
N ILE A 169 9.09 -4.81 -11.56
CA ILE A 169 8.70 -6.20 -11.86
C ILE A 169 9.73 -6.85 -12.78
N GLU A 170 10.15 -6.17 -13.86
CA GLU A 170 11.12 -6.70 -14.81
C GLU A 170 12.47 -6.97 -14.15
N ARG A 171 12.99 -6.04 -13.34
CA ARG A 171 14.28 -6.20 -12.64
C ARG A 171 14.21 -7.33 -11.61
N THR A 172 13.15 -7.37 -10.82
CA THR A 172 12.92 -8.45 -9.85
C THR A 172 12.84 -9.81 -10.54
N TYR A 173 12.14 -9.91 -11.68
CA TYR A 173 12.06 -11.13 -12.49
C TYR A 173 13.44 -11.59 -13.01
N LYS A 174 14.34 -10.64 -13.30
CA LYS A 174 15.74 -10.89 -13.70
C LYS A 174 16.69 -11.11 -12.51
N ASN A 175 16.16 -11.22 -11.28
CA ASN A 175 16.91 -11.33 -10.02
C ASN A 175 17.78 -10.10 -9.68
N ASP A 176 17.45 -8.93 -10.23
CA ASP A 176 17.96 -7.65 -9.77
C ASP A 176 17.02 -7.08 -8.71
N PHE A 177 17.34 -7.36 -7.43
CA PHE A 177 16.52 -6.96 -6.29
C PHE A 177 16.83 -5.56 -5.76
N ARG A 178 17.72 -4.79 -6.40
CA ARG A 178 18.07 -3.43 -5.94
C ARG A 178 16.84 -2.52 -5.81
N PRO A 179 15.96 -2.41 -6.84
CA PRO A 179 14.76 -1.56 -6.71
C PRO A 179 13.80 -2.07 -5.64
N LEU A 180 13.68 -3.39 -5.48
CA LEU A 180 12.83 -3.98 -4.44
C LEU A 180 13.38 -3.67 -3.04
N ALA A 181 14.71 -3.70 -2.86
CA ALA A 181 15.34 -3.33 -1.60
C ALA A 181 15.10 -1.85 -1.28
N ASP A 182 15.21 -0.95 -2.27
CA ASP A 182 14.93 0.48 -2.08
C ASP A 182 13.52 0.70 -1.53
N MET A 183 12.52 0.01 -2.07
CA MET A 183 11.13 0.09 -1.57
C MET A 183 10.95 -0.51 -0.16
N VAL A 184 11.62 -1.62 0.14
CA VAL A 184 11.47 -2.33 1.42
C VAL A 184 12.04 -1.53 2.61
N PHE A 185 13.03 -0.69 2.35
CA PHE A 185 13.71 0.12 3.36
C PHE A 185 13.40 1.62 3.25
N GLU A 186 12.45 2.00 2.41
CA GLU A 186 11.85 3.33 2.44
C GLU A 186 11.13 3.52 3.78
N GLU A 187 11.32 4.68 4.40
CA GLU A 187 10.68 4.98 5.69
C GLU A 187 9.20 5.26 5.42
N ASP A 188 8.33 4.47 6.04
CA ASP A 188 6.89 4.70 5.99
C ASP A 188 6.51 5.74 7.04
N ASP A 189 6.17 6.95 6.61
CA ASP A 189 5.81 8.08 7.47
C ASP A 189 4.37 7.98 8.03
N ILE A 190 3.60 6.97 7.62
CA ILE A 190 2.20 6.81 8.01
C ILE A 190 2.08 5.93 9.26
N GLU A 191 1.96 6.55 10.43
CA GLU A 191 1.64 5.84 11.67
C GLU A 191 0.14 5.51 11.76
N ILE A 192 -0.22 4.24 11.53
CA ILE A 192 -1.57 3.75 11.83
C ILE A 192 -1.72 3.56 13.34
N SER A 193 -2.77 4.17 13.91
CA SER A 193 -3.20 3.91 15.29
C SER A 193 -3.79 2.49 15.42
N GLN A 194 -2.93 1.48 15.57
CA GLN A 194 -3.29 0.05 15.54
C GLN A 194 -4.47 -0.32 16.44
N GLY A 195 -4.56 0.27 17.63
CA GLY A 195 -5.67 -0.01 18.55
C GLY A 195 -7.03 0.43 18.00
N MET A 196 -7.08 1.58 17.34
CA MET A 196 -8.29 2.07 16.67
C MET A 196 -8.60 1.23 15.42
N ASP A 197 -7.59 0.94 14.59
CA ASP A 197 -7.75 0.13 13.39
C ASP A 197 -8.30 -1.27 13.71
N PHE A 198 -7.74 -1.96 14.71
CA PHE A 198 -8.26 -3.25 15.16
C PHE A 198 -9.71 -3.15 15.67
N SER A 199 -10.04 -2.12 16.44
CA SER A 199 -11.42 -1.94 16.91
C SER A 199 -12.40 -1.73 15.75
N VAL A 200 -12.09 -0.82 14.82
CA VAL A 200 -12.92 -0.52 13.65
C VAL A 200 -13.07 -1.77 12.79
N THR A 201 -11.96 -2.39 12.40
CA THR A 201 -11.96 -3.56 11.53
C THR A 201 -12.76 -4.72 12.12
N CYS A 202 -12.57 -5.02 13.40
CA CYS A 202 -13.28 -6.12 14.06
C CYS A 202 -14.76 -5.82 14.35
N SER A 203 -15.17 -4.56 14.28
CA SER A 203 -16.58 -4.14 14.38
C SER A 203 -17.33 -4.15 13.05
N GLU A 204 -16.60 -4.19 11.92
CA GLU A 204 -17.18 -4.02 10.58
C GLU A 204 -16.94 -5.21 9.66
N THR A 205 -15.98 -6.06 10.01
CA THR A 205 -15.60 -7.22 9.22
C THR A 205 -15.84 -8.50 10.00
N SER A 206 -16.65 -9.40 9.45
CA SER A 206 -16.71 -10.77 9.95
C SER A 206 -15.48 -11.53 9.46
N ARG A 207 -14.92 -12.41 10.31
CA ARG A 207 -13.81 -13.29 9.91
C ARG A 207 -14.08 -13.95 8.56
N SER A 208 -13.16 -13.75 7.62
CA SER A 208 -13.26 -14.33 6.29
C SER A 208 -13.31 -15.86 6.37
N GLU A 209 -14.32 -16.46 5.72
CA GLU A 209 -14.16 -17.84 5.24
C GLU A 209 -13.06 -17.83 4.17
N LEU A 210 -12.22 -18.86 4.11
CA LEU A 210 -11.08 -18.95 3.20
C LEU A 210 -11.43 -18.47 1.78
N PRO A 211 -10.55 -17.73 1.10
CA PRO A 211 -10.88 -17.03 -0.14
C PRO A 211 -11.38 -17.98 -1.24
N ASP A 212 -12.27 -17.46 -2.09
CA ASP A 212 -12.79 -18.12 -3.30
C ASP A 212 -11.64 -18.76 -4.10
N LYS A 213 -11.79 -20.03 -4.48
CA LYS A 213 -10.80 -20.81 -5.24
C LYS A 213 -10.29 -20.09 -6.50
N ARG A 214 -11.07 -19.17 -7.08
CA ARG A 214 -10.63 -18.35 -8.23
C ARG A 214 -9.48 -17.39 -7.92
N PHE A 215 -9.27 -17.05 -6.64
CA PHE A 215 -8.18 -16.21 -6.15
C PHE A 215 -7.15 -17.01 -5.36
N GLU A 216 -7.12 -18.35 -5.53
CA GLU A 216 -6.16 -19.25 -4.86
C GLU A 216 -4.71 -18.75 -4.98
N TYR A 217 -4.41 -18.09 -6.09
CA TYR A 217 -3.11 -17.49 -6.36
C TYR A 217 -2.71 -16.38 -5.36
N TRP A 218 -3.67 -15.56 -4.91
CA TRP A 218 -3.44 -14.48 -3.95
C TRP A 218 -3.66 -14.92 -2.50
N THR A 219 -4.14 -16.15 -2.26
CA THR A 219 -4.60 -16.63 -0.95
C THR A 219 -3.57 -16.49 0.15
N LYS A 220 -2.29 -16.71 -0.13
CA LYS A 220 -1.23 -16.54 0.88
C LYS A 220 -1.14 -15.08 1.34
N TRP A 221 -1.04 -14.15 0.38
CA TRP A 221 -1.02 -12.72 0.68
C TRP A 221 -2.31 -12.27 1.37
N ILE A 222 -3.48 -12.64 0.86
CA ILE A 222 -4.77 -12.33 1.51
C ILE A 222 -4.80 -12.87 2.94
N GLY A 223 -4.33 -14.09 3.19
CA GLY A 223 -4.32 -14.66 4.54
C GLY A 223 -3.34 -13.97 5.50
N GLU A 224 -2.30 -13.33 4.99
CA GLU A 224 -1.34 -12.55 5.78
C GLU A 224 -1.79 -11.09 5.96
N ALA A 225 -2.36 -10.49 4.92
CA ALA A 225 -2.93 -9.14 4.91
C ALA A 225 -4.27 -9.06 5.64
N ASP A 226 -5.08 -10.12 5.64
CA ASP A 226 -6.30 -10.24 6.44
C ASP A 226 -5.92 -10.46 7.91
N TYR A 227 -5.79 -9.35 8.64
CA TYR A 227 -5.50 -9.36 10.06
C TYR A 227 -6.74 -9.62 10.93
N THR A 228 -7.89 -10.05 10.40
CA THR A 228 -9.08 -10.38 11.23
C THR A 228 -8.84 -11.53 12.22
N TRP A 229 -7.73 -12.25 12.11
CA TRP A 229 -7.25 -13.16 13.15
C TRP A 229 -7.03 -12.47 14.51
N VAL A 230 -6.82 -11.15 14.54
CA VAL A 230 -6.72 -10.36 15.77
C VAL A 230 -8.07 -10.22 16.49
N CYS A 231 -9.19 -10.28 15.78
CA CYS A 231 -10.51 -9.98 16.32
C CYS A 231 -10.95 -10.85 17.52
N PRO A 232 -10.78 -12.19 17.52
CA PRO A 232 -11.08 -12.99 18.72
C PRO A 232 -10.14 -12.69 19.90
N LEU A 233 -8.96 -12.10 19.67
CA LEU A 233 -8.06 -11.64 20.73
C LEU A 233 -8.45 -10.24 21.21
N TRP A 234 -8.90 -9.38 20.30
CA TRP A 234 -9.28 -7.99 20.56
C TRP A 234 -10.65 -7.89 21.27
N PHE A 235 -11.63 -8.69 20.84
CA PHE A 235 -12.96 -8.82 21.45
C PHE A 235 -13.24 -10.28 21.84
N PRO A 236 -12.66 -10.78 22.96
CA PRO A 236 -12.83 -12.17 23.37
C PRO A 236 -14.27 -12.53 23.77
N GLN A 237 -15.09 -11.54 24.16
CA GLN A 237 -16.53 -11.73 24.40
C GLN A 237 -17.35 -11.74 23.10
N GLY A 238 -16.70 -11.53 21.94
CA GLY A 238 -17.35 -11.29 20.66
C GLY A 238 -17.71 -9.82 20.47
N MET A 239 -17.90 -9.46 19.20
CA MET A 239 -18.40 -8.16 18.76
C MET A 239 -19.45 -8.41 17.69
N THR A 240 -20.55 -7.66 17.75
CA THR A 240 -21.56 -7.72 16.69
C THR A 240 -21.05 -6.90 15.52
N VAL A 241 -20.86 -7.55 14.37
CA VAL A 241 -20.48 -6.85 13.14
C VAL A 241 -21.62 -5.94 12.72
N SER A 242 -21.34 -4.63 12.64
CA SER A 242 -22.32 -3.63 12.24
C SER A 242 -22.62 -3.77 10.75
N GLN A 243 -23.82 -4.27 10.43
CA GLN A 243 -24.30 -4.25 9.05
C GLN A 243 -24.87 -2.88 8.74
N LYS A 244 -24.17 -2.13 7.89
CA LYS A 244 -24.62 -0.82 7.44
C LYS A 244 -25.36 -0.95 6.12
N HIS A 245 -26.51 -0.29 6.04
CA HIS A 245 -27.35 -0.33 4.86
C HIS A 245 -27.40 1.05 4.20
N PRO A 246 -26.98 1.17 2.92
CA PRO A 246 -27.11 2.40 2.18
C PRO A 246 -28.56 2.88 2.16
N ARG A 247 -28.78 4.13 2.60
CA ARG A 247 -30.08 4.80 2.48
C ARG A 247 -30.03 5.79 1.32
N ARG A 248 -31.20 6.08 0.74
CA ARG A 248 -31.30 7.10 -0.29
C ARG A 248 -31.07 8.49 0.34
N LEU A 249 -30.05 9.22 -0.10
CA LEU A 249 -29.66 10.52 0.44
C LEU A 249 -29.74 11.61 -0.64
N ASP A 250 -30.59 12.62 -0.44
CA ASP A 250 -30.78 13.73 -1.38
C ASP A 250 -29.72 14.85 -1.24
N ILE A 251 -28.51 14.49 -0.75
CA ILE A 251 -27.35 15.38 -0.62
C ILE A 251 -26.54 15.32 -1.92
N PRO A 252 -26.18 16.47 -2.53
CA PRO A 252 -25.26 16.49 -3.67
C PRO A 252 -23.91 15.93 -3.26
N THR A 253 -23.41 14.93 -3.99
CA THR A 253 -22.18 14.22 -3.63
C THR A 253 -21.27 14.05 -4.83
N LEU A 254 -20.02 14.45 -4.70
CA LEU A 254 -18.95 14.14 -5.63
C LEU A 254 -18.28 12.83 -5.19
N LEU A 255 -18.17 11.87 -6.10
CA LEU A 255 -17.48 10.60 -5.87
C LEU A 255 -16.28 10.52 -6.79
N LEU A 256 -15.07 10.63 -6.24
CA LEU A 256 -13.81 10.55 -6.95
C LEU A 256 -13.21 9.15 -6.79
N SER A 257 -12.53 8.67 -7.82
CA SER A 257 -11.83 7.39 -7.76
C SER A 257 -10.70 7.34 -8.78
N GLY A 258 -9.56 6.77 -8.41
CA GLY A 258 -8.49 6.53 -9.36
C GLY A 258 -8.72 5.27 -10.18
N GLU A 259 -8.34 5.29 -11.45
CA GLU A 259 -8.47 4.13 -12.33
C GLU A 259 -7.75 2.89 -11.80
N TYR A 260 -6.58 3.10 -11.18
CA TYR A 260 -5.67 2.06 -10.68
C TYR A 260 -5.88 1.69 -9.21
N ASP A 261 -6.71 2.44 -8.48
CA ASP A 261 -6.95 2.27 -7.04
C ASP A 261 -7.17 0.78 -6.68
N PRO A 262 -6.23 0.15 -5.95
CA PRO A 262 -6.30 -1.25 -5.56
C PRO A 262 -7.12 -1.45 -4.27
N ALA A 263 -7.34 -0.40 -3.48
CA ALA A 263 -7.99 -0.48 -2.18
C ALA A 263 -9.48 -0.14 -2.28
N THR A 264 -9.82 0.91 -3.04
CA THR A 264 -11.19 1.37 -3.28
C THR A 264 -11.47 1.48 -4.78
N PRO A 265 -11.62 0.33 -5.47
CA PRO A 265 -11.70 0.30 -6.92
C PRO A 265 -12.92 1.05 -7.47
N THR A 266 -12.77 1.70 -8.63
CA THR A 266 -13.80 2.51 -9.32
C THR A 266 -15.25 2.02 -9.27
N HIS A 267 -15.49 0.70 -9.37
CA HIS A 267 -16.83 0.13 -9.32
C HIS A 267 -17.55 0.34 -7.97
N TRP A 268 -16.82 0.56 -6.89
CA TRP A 268 -17.35 0.91 -5.58
C TRP A 268 -17.92 2.33 -5.53
N ALA A 269 -17.29 3.30 -6.20
CA ALA A 269 -17.87 4.63 -6.35
C ALA A 269 -19.24 4.57 -7.07
N TYR A 270 -19.34 3.78 -8.14
CA TYR A 270 -20.64 3.54 -8.80
C TYR A 270 -21.63 2.78 -7.92
N ARG A 271 -21.16 1.89 -7.03
CA ARG A 271 -22.02 1.21 -6.05
C ARG A 271 -22.62 2.20 -5.06
N ALA A 272 -21.79 3.05 -4.44
CA ALA A 272 -22.24 4.09 -3.51
C ALA A 272 -23.20 5.08 -4.19
N ALA A 273 -22.92 5.46 -5.44
CA ALA A 273 -23.77 6.38 -6.19
C ALA A 273 -25.22 5.88 -6.39
N LYS A 274 -25.49 4.58 -6.29
CA LYS A 274 -26.86 4.04 -6.41
C LYS A 274 -27.83 4.57 -5.35
N SER A 275 -27.32 4.96 -4.18
CA SER A 275 -28.13 5.54 -3.11
C SER A 275 -28.06 7.08 -3.07
N LEU A 276 -27.36 7.71 -4.03
CA LEU A 276 -27.11 9.15 -4.09
C LEU A 276 -27.71 9.71 -5.40
N PRO A 277 -29.01 10.09 -5.45
CA PRO A 277 -29.66 10.59 -6.66
C PRO A 277 -29.03 11.85 -7.26
N PHE A 278 -28.29 12.63 -6.48
CA PHE A 278 -27.49 13.77 -6.97
C PHE A 278 -25.98 13.48 -6.96
N GLY A 279 -25.60 12.21 -6.89
CA GLY A 279 -24.23 11.74 -6.91
C GLY A 279 -23.62 11.85 -8.31
N GLN A 280 -22.38 12.35 -8.39
CA GLN A 280 -21.63 12.46 -9.63
C GLN A 280 -20.29 11.74 -9.48
N VAL A 281 -20.11 10.65 -10.23
CA VAL A 281 -18.88 9.84 -10.21
C VAL A 281 -17.89 10.38 -11.23
N VAL A 282 -16.65 10.60 -10.81
CA VAL A 282 -15.54 11.01 -11.66
C VAL A 282 -14.36 10.06 -11.43
N VAL A 283 -13.89 9.44 -12.52
CA VAL A 283 -12.74 8.52 -12.48
C VAL A 283 -11.53 9.22 -13.09
N LEU A 284 -10.43 9.31 -12.34
CA LEU A 284 -9.19 9.91 -12.78
C LEU A 284 -8.26 8.84 -13.36
N ARG A 285 -7.85 9.03 -14.62
CA ARG A 285 -7.07 8.05 -15.39
C ARG A 285 -5.63 8.02 -14.93
N GLY A 286 -5.04 6.83 -14.81
CA GLY A 286 -3.64 6.69 -14.38
C GLY A 286 -3.36 7.03 -12.92
N ILE A 287 -4.39 7.32 -12.11
CA ILE A 287 -4.26 7.63 -10.68
C ILE A 287 -4.62 6.40 -9.84
N GLY A 288 -3.90 6.22 -8.73
CA GLY A 288 -4.14 5.22 -7.70
C GLY A 288 -5.18 5.66 -6.68
N HIS A 289 -4.76 5.82 -5.43
CA HIS A 289 -5.63 6.15 -4.29
C HIS A 289 -5.45 7.62 -3.88
N ASP A 290 -6.50 8.26 -3.35
CA ASP A 290 -6.50 9.68 -2.96
C ASP A 290 -6.14 10.63 -4.12
N VAL A 291 -7.16 11.04 -4.90
CA VAL A 291 -6.94 11.55 -6.25
C VAL A 291 -6.91 13.06 -6.37
N ILE A 292 -7.40 13.80 -5.38
CA ILE A 292 -7.56 15.27 -5.47
C ILE A 292 -6.23 15.99 -5.72
N ASP A 293 -5.19 15.57 -5.00
CA ASP A 293 -3.86 16.17 -5.06
C ASP A 293 -2.90 15.41 -6.02
N SER A 294 -3.33 14.26 -6.53
CA SER A 294 -2.55 13.41 -7.44
C SER A 294 -2.48 13.94 -8.89
N ASP A 295 -3.39 14.84 -9.28
CA ASP A 295 -3.38 15.54 -10.59
C ASP A 295 -4.18 16.85 -10.49
N PRO A 296 -3.76 17.95 -11.16
CA PRO A 296 -4.52 19.21 -11.16
C PRO A 296 -6.01 19.06 -11.54
N CYS A 297 -6.35 18.07 -12.35
CA CYS A 297 -7.75 17.79 -12.72
C CYS A 297 -8.62 17.42 -11.50
N GLY A 298 -8.08 16.75 -10.48
CA GLY A 298 -8.82 16.42 -9.26
C GLY A 298 -9.28 17.68 -8.53
N SER A 299 -8.34 18.59 -8.27
CA SER A 299 -8.62 19.91 -7.70
C SER A 299 -9.56 20.76 -8.57
N GLU A 300 -9.41 20.75 -9.90
CA GLU A 300 -10.33 21.46 -10.83
C GLU A 300 -11.78 20.94 -10.70
N VAL A 301 -11.97 19.62 -10.63
CA VAL A 301 -13.29 19.00 -10.49
C VAL A 301 -13.92 19.32 -9.14
N VAL A 302 -13.14 19.28 -8.05
CA VAL A 302 -13.61 19.67 -6.71
C VAL A 302 -14.05 21.13 -6.69
N ALA A 303 -13.26 22.03 -7.29
CA ALA A 303 -13.62 23.44 -7.37
C ALA A 303 -14.91 23.67 -8.17
N ASP A 304 -15.11 22.99 -9.31
CA ASP A 304 -16.34 23.07 -10.09
C ASP A 304 -17.57 22.56 -9.32
N PHE A 305 -17.39 21.46 -8.56
CA PHE A 305 -18.42 20.89 -7.69
C PHE A 305 -18.83 21.85 -6.59
N LEU A 306 -17.86 22.38 -5.82
CA LEU A 306 -18.12 23.31 -4.73
C LEU A 306 -18.81 24.60 -5.20
N ALA A 307 -18.53 25.04 -6.42
CA ALA A 307 -19.20 26.20 -7.01
C ALA A 307 -20.69 25.97 -7.27
N ASN A 308 -21.11 24.76 -7.69
CA ASN A 308 -22.52 24.39 -7.83
C ASN A 308 -22.72 22.86 -7.76
N PRO A 309 -22.95 22.30 -6.55
CA PRO A 309 -22.95 20.84 -6.35
C PRO A 309 -24.04 20.06 -7.11
N ARG A 310 -25.12 20.75 -7.52
CA ARG A 310 -26.27 20.16 -8.23
C ARG A 310 -26.17 20.29 -9.75
N ARG A 311 -25.24 21.11 -10.25
CA ARG A 311 -24.99 21.23 -11.68
C ARG A 311 -24.16 20.04 -12.14
N LYS A 312 -24.35 19.62 -13.40
CA LYS A 312 -23.45 18.69 -14.07
C LYS A 312 -22.01 19.24 -14.04
N LEU A 313 -21.09 18.40 -13.57
CA LEU A 313 -19.66 18.74 -13.47
C LEU A 313 -19.03 18.97 -14.83
N LYS A 314 -18.09 19.92 -14.85
CA LYS A 314 -17.11 20.10 -15.91
C LYS A 314 -15.97 19.11 -15.69
N THR A 315 -15.80 18.18 -16.63
CA THR A 315 -14.82 17.08 -16.54
C THR A 315 -13.88 17.03 -17.74
N GLU A 316 -13.80 18.13 -18.50
CA GLU A 316 -12.96 18.23 -19.70
C GLU A 316 -11.47 18.06 -19.38
N CYS A 317 -11.06 18.35 -18.14
CA CYS A 317 -9.68 18.13 -17.69
C CYS A 317 -9.24 16.67 -17.78
N ILE A 318 -10.17 15.71 -17.64
CA ILE A 318 -9.88 14.27 -17.76
C ILE A 318 -9.36 13.92 -19.16
N GLY A 319 -9.85 14.61 -20.19
CA GLY A 319 -9.36 14.44 -21.56
C GLY A 319 -7.93 14.94 -21.77
N ARG A 320 -7.42 15.80 -20.87
CA ARG A 320 -6.06 16.34 -20.88
C ARG A 320 -5.10 15.54 -20.01
N MET A 321 -5.62 14.70 -19.11
CA MET A 321 -4.81 13.82 -18.27
C MET A 321 -4.00 12.87 -19.17
N GLN A 322 -2.69 12.80 -18.90
CA GLN A 322 -1.80 11.88 -19.61
C GLN A 322 -1.99 10.46 -19.08
N ALA A 323 -1.95 9.47 -19.98
CA ALA A 323 -1.84 8.08 -19.57
C ALA A 323 -0.51 7.84 -18.80
N PRO A 324 -0.43 6.82 -17.93
CA PRO A 324 0.80 6.48 -17.24
C PRO A 324 1.98 6.37 -18.21
N GLN A 325 3.05 7.11 -17.93
CA GLN A 325 4.27 7.09 -18.73
C GLN A 325 5.24 6.04 -18.18
N PHE A 326 5.16 4.81 -18.70
CA PHE A 326 6.05 3.74 -18.24
C PHE A 326 7.51 4.01 -18.61
N THR A 327 8.38 3.90 -17.62
CA THR A 327 9.82 3.96 -17.81
C THR A 327 10.30 2.62 -18.40
N ALA A 328 11.11 2.68 -19.47
CA ALA A 328 11.81 1.49 -19.91
C ALA A 328 12.85 1.12 -18.83
N ALA A 329 12.99 -0.17 -18.52
CA ALA A 329 14.16 -0.62 -17.78
C ALA A 329 15.40 -0.17 -18.56
N ALA A 330 16.23 0.69 -17.96
CA ALA A 330 17.49 1.07 -18.60
C ALA A 330 18.26 -0.22 -18.93
N GLU A 331 18.57 -0.45 -20.21
CA GLU A 331 19.70 -1.28 -20.57
C GLU A 331 20.92 -0.59 -19.97
N GLU A 332 21.30 -0.94 -18.74
CA GLU A 332 22.59 -0.55 -18.20
C GLU A 332 23.63 -1.13 -19.16
N GLN A 333 24.19 -0.27 -20.01
CA GLN A 333 25.48 -0.46 -20.63
C GLN A 333 26.48 -0.68 -19.50
N TRP A 334 26.60 -1.93 -19.06
CA TRP A 334 27.77 -2.39 -18.33
C TRP A 334 28.95 -2.24 -19.29
N GLN A 335 29.63 -1.09 -19.23
CA GLN A 335 31.05 -1.09 -19.53
C GLN A 335 31.68 -1.99 -18.48
N GLU A 336 32.10 -3.18 -18.90
CA GLU A 336 33.03 -3.99 -18.12
C GLU A 336 34.11 -3.05 -17.56
N PRO A 337 34.44 -3.11 -16.27
CA PRO A 337 35.65 -2.46 -15.78
C PRO A 337 36.76 -2.97 -16.68
N ALA A 338 37.38 -2.07 -17.45
CA ALA A 338 38.47 -2.40 -18.34
C ALA A 338 39.41 -3.33 -17.57
N THR A 339 39.56 -4.55 -18.06
CA THR A 339 40.45 -5.56 -17.48
C THR A 339 41.80 -4.88 -17.26
N GLN A 340 42.09 -4.51 -16.01
CA GLN A 340 43.45 -4.21 -15.63
C GLN A 340 44.19 -5.52 -15.84
N ARG A 341 44.89 -5.61 -16.98
CA ARG A 341 45.81 -6.68 -17.29
C ARG A 341 46.61 -6.94 -16.03
N ALA A 342 46.41 -8.12 -15.45
CA ALA A 342 47.27 -8.63 -14.41
C ALA A 342 48.71 -8.47 -14.88
N ALA A 343 49.45 -7.59 -14.20
CA ALA A 343 50.88 -7.50 -14.39
C ALA A 343 51.45 -8.88 -14.07
N ALA A 344 51.99 -9.55 -15.09
CA ALA A 344 52.57 -10.87 -14.98
C ALA A 344 53.67 -10.86 -13.91
N ILE A 345 53.41 -11.48 -12.77
CA ILE A 345 54.45 -11.79 -11.78
C ILE A 345 55.26 -12.94 -12.36
N ARG A 346 56.41 -12.60 -12.96
CA ARG A 346 57.44 -13.55 -13.39
C ARG A 346 57.98 -14.30 -12.16
N SER A 347 58.03 -15.62 -12.28
CA SER A 347 58.70 -16.52 -11.34
C SER A 347 60.23 -16.31 -11.39
N PRO A 348 60.94 -16.23 -10.26
CA PRO A 348 62.40 -16.34 -10.27
C PRO A 348 62.82 -17.78 -9.99
N LYS A 349 63.34 -18.47 -11.02
CA LYS A 349 64.25 -19.60 -10.83
C LYS A 349 65.71 -19.11 -10.95
N GLN A 350 66.47 -19.42 -9.90
CA GLN A 350 67.93 -19.59 -9.83
C GLN A 350 68.84 -18.36 -9.99
N MET A 351 69.58 -18.03 -8.92
CA MET A 351 71.02 -18.35 -8.83
C MET A 351 71.58 -18.09 -7.42
N ARG A 352 72.72 -18.71 -7.16
CA ARG A 352 73.25 -19.11 -5.85
C ARG A 352 74.04 -17.99 -5.13
N SER A 353 74.08 -18.18 -3.81
CA SER A 353 74.93 -17.58 -2.77
C SER A 353 76.41 -17.34 -3.14
N PRO A 354 77.08 -16.47 -2.36
CA PRO A 354 78.23 -16.97 -1.61
C PRO A 354 78.22 -16.56 -0.12
N PHE A 355 78.54 -17.52 0.76
CA PHE A 355 79.34 -17.42 2.01
C PHE A 355 79.13 -16.20 2.95
N ARG A 356 78.94 -16.33 4.28
CA ARG A 356 79.76 -17.08 5.26
C ARG A 356 79.09 -17.07 6.67
N PHE A 357 78.99 -18.25 7.29
CA PHE A 357 79.24 -18.62 8.70
C PHE A 357 79.11 -17.61 9.87
N ARG A 358 78.42 -17.98 10.97
CA ARG A 358 78.94 -18.83 12.09
C ARG A 358 77.89 -19.09 13.19
N HIS A 359 77.88 -20.33 13.69
CA HIS A 359 77.22 -20.80 14.90
C HIS A 359 77.75 -20.16 16.21
N ARG A 360 76.89 -20.08 17.24
CA ARG A 360 77.24 -20.54 18.59
C ARG A 360 76.01 -20.96 19.40
N SER A 361 76.04 -22.20 19.86
CA SER A 361 75.24 -22.80 20.93
C SER A 361 75.70 -22.31 22.31
N SER A 362 74.80 -22.24 23.30
CA SER A 362 75.00 -22.89 24.63
C SER A 362 73.87 -22.59 25.65
N THR A 363 73.29 -23.68 26.18
CA THR A 363 73.00 -23.97 27.61
C THR A 363 72.02 -23.12 28.45
N LEU A 364 71.00 -23.82 28.96
CA LEU A 364 70.32 -23.76 30.28
C LEU A 364 71.22 -23.33 31.48
N PRO A 365 70.69 -22.82 32.64
CA PRO A 365 69.82 -23.61 33.53
C PRO A 365 68.75 -22.88 34.41
N ARG A 366 68.01 -23.76 35.12
CA ARG A 366 66.98 -23.60 36.16
C ARG A 366 67.38 -22.85 37.45
N LYS A 367 66.31 -22.47 38.19
CA LYS A 367 66.15 -22.19 39.65
C LYS A 367 66.51 -20.77 40.14
N HIS A 368 65.50 -20.04 40.62
CA HIS A 368 65.06 -20.06 42.02
C HIS A 368 63.56 -19.82 42.14
#